data_AF-A0AAV2HZG4-F1
#
_entry.id   AF-A0AAV2HZG4-F1
#
_cell.length_a   1.000
_cell.length_b   1.000
_cell.length_c   1.000
_cell.angle_alpha   90.00
_cell.angle_beta   90.00
_cell.angle_gamma   90.00
#
_symmetry.space_group_name_H-M   'P 1'
#
loop_
_entity.id
_entity.type
_entity.pdbx_description
1 polymer ?
#
loop_
_entity_poly.entity_id
_entity_poly.type
_entity_poly.pdbx_seq_one_letter_code
_entity_poly.pdbx_strand_id
1 'polypeptide(L)'
;MKFLGILLISVLPLTLSEQPALSSLPFFSFFDTAFDGIDQNQNDILELTECISSFHAFKKNPTDSSIGREWFAEFMLRQNVSDALANHFFANFDLDKDRDLDDLDFNAICTFMNKNSDAQVTREEFIRYGDEILNRFQE
;
A
#
# COMPACT_ATOMS: atom_id res chain seq x y z
N MET A 1 67.79 -17.18 -3.22
CA MET A 1 67.58 -16.46 -4.49
C MET A 1 66.12 -16.02 -4.49
N LYS A 2 65.87 -14.72 -4.27
CA LYS A 2 65.53 -13.69 -5.26
C LYS A 2 64.02 -13.68 -5.60
N PHE A 3 63.41 -12.56 -5.19
CA PHE A 3 62.10 -12.03 -5.57
C PHE A 3 61.90 -11.93 -7.09
N LEU A 4 60.66 -12.16 -7.54
CA LEU A 4 59.94 -11.45 -8.62
C LEU A 4 58.51 -12.07 -8.67
N GLY A 5 57.37 -11.40 -8.61
CA GLY A 5 57.04 -9.99 -8.74
C GLY A 5 55.97 -9.80 -9.84
N ILE A 6 54.80 -9.26 -9.44
CA ILE A 6 53.81 -8.48 -10.23
C ILE A 6 52.75 -9.32 -10.99
N LEU A 7 51.50 -9.40 -10.50
CA LEU A 7 50.33 -8.48 -10.62
C LEU A 7 49.51 -8.76 -11.89
N LEU A 8 48.20 -9.04 -11.76
CA LEU A 8 47.09 -8.31 -12.41
C LEU A 8 45.73 -9.04 -12.23
N ILE A 9 44.80 -8.31 -11.62
CA ILE A 9 43.41 -8.06 -12.07
C ILE A 9 42.35 -9.16 -11.89
N SER A 10 41.57 -8.93 -10.82
CA SER A 10 40.11 -8.93 -10.71
C SER A 10 39.28 -9.84 -11.62
N VAL A 11 38.47 -10.69 -10.99
CA VAL A 11 37.08 -10.91 -11.41
C VAL A 11 36.20 -11.04 -10.17
N LEU A 12 35.83 -9.91 -9.59
CA LEU A 12 34.52 -9.77 -8.96
C LEU A 12 33.73 -8.87 -9.92
N PRO A 13 32.62 -9.39 -10.45
CA PRO A 13 31.43 -8.57 -10.43
C PRO A 13 30.38 -9.28 -9.56
N LEU A 14 30.13 -8.65 -8.42
CA LEU A 14 28.80 -8.33 -7.95
C LEU A 14 27.71 -8.59 -9.01
N THR A 15 26.89 -9.60 -8.78
CA THR A 15 25.44 -9.49 -8.95
C THR A 15 24.79 -10.35 -7.87
N LEU A 16 24.99 -9.99 -6.61
CA LEU A 16 23.87 -10.15 -5.70
C LEU A 16 22.84 -9.17 -6.23
N SER A 17 21.82 -9.70 -6.93
CA SER A 17 20.60 -8.95 -7.17
C SER A 17 19.99 -8.72 -5.79
N GLU A 18 20.52 -7.74 -5.06
CA GLU A 18 19.76 -7.02 -4.05
C GLU A 18 18.68 -6.30 -4.85
N GLN A 19 17.60 -7.02 -5.18
CA GLN A 19 16.32 -6.34 -5.25
C GLN A 19 16.25 -5.57 -3.94
N PRO A 20 16.06 -4.24 -3.98
CA PRO A 20 15.83 -3.51 -2.75
C PRO A 20 14.66 -4.25 -2.12
N ALA A 21 14.92 -4.89 -0.97
CA ALA A 21 13.85 -5.23 -0.06
C ALA A 21 13.17 -3.88 0.14
N LEU A 22 12.06 -3.68 -0.56
CA LEU A 22 11.14 -2.58 -0.33
C LEU A 22 10.84 -2.73 1.15
N SER A 23 11.59 -1.98 1.95
CA SER A 23 11.65 -2.19 3.38
C SER A 23 10.21 -2.15 3.85
N SER A 24 9.74 -3.23 4.45
CA SER A 24 8.36 -3.33 4.93
C SER A 24 8.05 -2.28 6.01
N LEU A 25 9.08 -1.69 6.62
CA LEU A 25 9.02 -0.65 7.64
C LEU A 25 8.25 0.63 7.22
N PRO A 26 8.62 1.36 6.15
CA PRO A 26 7.86 2.54 5.71
C PRO A 26 6.42 2.21 5.31
N PHE A 27 6.16 1.00 4.82
CA PHE A 27 4.83 0.61 4.39
C PHE A 27 3.92 0.20 5.55
N PHE A 28 4.43 -0.59 6.49
CA PHE A 28 3.74 -0.88 7.74
C PHE A 28 3.39 0.41 8.47
N SER A 29 4.34 1.36 8.52
CA SER A 29 4.11 2.70 9.07
C SER A 29 3.02 3.47 8.32
N PHE A 30 2.88 3.28 6.99
CA PHE A 30 1.81 3.92 6.21
C PHE A 30 0.43 3.36 6.57
N PHE A 31 0.26 2.03 6.63
CA PHE A 31 -1.04 1.43 6.99
C PHE A 31 -1.41 1.69 8.44
N ASP A 32 -0.44 1.69 9.35
CA ASP A 32 -0.67 2.04 10.75
C ASP A 32 -1.10 3.51 10.90
N THR A 33 -0.44 4.43 10.20
CA THR A 33 -0.83 5.86 10.16
C THR A 33 -2.18 6.06 9.48
N ALA A 34 -2.47 5.29 8.43
CA ALA A 34 -3.75 5.35 7.74
C ALA A 34 -4.88 4.88 8.66
N PHE A 35 -4.67 3.81 9.42
CA PHE A 35 -5.63 3.34 10.42
C PHE A 35 -5.95 4.44 11.43
N ASP A 36 -4.93 5.07 12.03
CA ASP A 36 -5.13 6.17 12.99
C ASP A 36 -5.88 7.37 12.37
N GLY A 37 -5.71 7.60 11.07
CA GLY A 37 -6.44 8.64 10.35
C GLY A 37 -7.90 8.30 10.08
N ILE A 38 -8.26 7.02 10.03
CA ILE A 38 -9.63 6.53 9.76
C ILE A 38 -10.40 6.30 11.06
N ASP A 39 -9.73 5.85 12.13
CA ASP A 39 -10.32 5.62 13.47
C ASP A 39 -10.64 6.96 14.15
N GLN A 40 -11.78 7.54 13.78
CA GLN A 40 -12.19 8.87 14.22
C GLN A 40 -12.52 8.90 15.71
N ASN A 41 -13.00 7.78 16.24
CA ASN A 41 -13.45 7.67 17.62
C ASN A 41 -12.35 7.11 18.56
N GLN A 42 -11.24 6.64 18.01
CA GLN A 42 -10.03 6.17 18.72
C GLN A 42 -10.30 4.94 19.60
N ASN A 43 -11.05 3.97 19.10
CA ASN A 43 -11.36 2.71 19.80
C ASN A 43 -10.62 1.49 19.22
N ASP A 44 -9.67 1.69 18.30
CA ASP A 44 -8.93 0.64 17.60
C ASP A 44 -9.80 -0.29 16.73
N ILE A 45 -10.99 0.18 16.35
CA ILE A 45 -11.96 -0.53 15.51
C ILE A 45 -12.50 0.44 14.46
N LEU A 46 -12.37 0.09 13.17
CA LEU A 46 -13.04 0.83 12.12
C LEU A 46 -14.44 0.27 11.89
N GLU A 47 -15.43 1.10 12.13
CA GLU A 47 -16.79 0.82 11.68
C GLU A 47 -16.89 1.03 10.16
N LEU A 48 -17.86 0.37 9.50
CA LEU A 48 -18.10 0.55 8.08
C LEU A 48 -18.30 2.04 7.72
N THR A 49 -18.96 2.80 8.60
CA THR A 49 -19.18 4.24 8.43
C THR A 49 -17.85 5.01 8.41
N GLU A 50 -16.90 4.68 9.29
CA GLU A 50 -15.58 5.33 9.32
C GLU A 50 -14.79 5.02 8.05
N CYS A 51 -14.81 3.75 7.65
CA CYS A 51 -14.18 3.29 6.40
C CYS A 51 -14.73 4.03 5.17
N ILE A 52 -16.05 4.13 5.02
CA ILE A 52 -16.69 4.88 3.91
C ILE A 52 -16.42 6.39 4.03
N SER A 53 -16.51 6.97 5.23
CA SER A 53 -16.29 8.40 5.40
C SER A 53 -14.87 8.83 5.04
N SER A 54 -13.88 7.96 5.31
CA SER A 54 -12.49 8.19 4.93
C SER A 54 -12.27 8.22 3.43
N PHE A 55 -13.01 7.37 2.68
CA PHE A 55 -13.01 7.43 1.22
C PHE A 55 -13.52 8.78 0.71
N HIS A 56 -14.66 9.25 1.22
CA HIS A 56 -15.19 10.56 0.83
C HIS A 56 -14.22 11.70 1.15
N ALA A 57 -13.51 11.60 2.28
CA ALA A 57 -12.49 12.57 2.67
C ALA A 57 -11.22 12.52 1.78
N PHE A 58 -10.94 11.37 1.16
CA PHE A 58 -9.78 11.18 0.28
C PHE A 58 -10.00 11.78 -1.12
N LYS A 59 -11.24 11.99 -1.55
CA LYS A 59 -11.55 12.55 -2.88
C LYS A 59 -10.88 13.91 -3.06
N LYS A 60 -10.33 14.16 -4.25
CA LYS A 60 -9.70 15.44 -4.60
C LYS A 60 -10.69 16.60 -4.44
N ASN A 61 -11.91 16.42 -4.93
CA ASN A 61 -13.03 17.30 -4.64
C ASN A 61 -14.17 16.51 -3.98
N PRO A 62 -14.85 17.06 -2.97
CA PRO A 62 -15.97 16.37 -2.30
C PRO A 62 -17.15 16.02 -3.22
N THR A 63 -17.25 16.70 -4.37
CA THR A 63 -18.30 16.47 -5.37
C THR A 63 -17.96 15.38 -6.38
N ASP A 64 -16.73 14.88 -6.38
CA ASP A 64 -16.32 13.83 -7.32
C ASP A 64 -17.03 12.52 -6.96
N SER A 65 -17.47 11.76 -7.95
CA SER A 65 -18.07 10.44 -7.73
C SER A 65 -17.03 9.41 -7.34
N SER A 66 -15.79 9.56 -7.82
CA SER A 66 -14.73 8.57 -7.71
C SER A 66 -13.34 9.22 -7.54
N ILE A 67 -12.35 8.40 -7.23
CA ILE A 67 -10.93 8.75 -7.22
C ILE A 67 -10.29 8.27 -8.52
N GLY A 68 -9.83 9.21 -9.34
CA GLY A 68 -9.06 8.88 -10.53
C GLY A 68 -7.62 8.45 -10.20
N ARG A 69 -7.04 7.63 -11.08
CA ARG A 69 -5.66 7.11 -10.97
C ARG A 69 -4.59 8.18 -10.74
N GLU A 70 -4.67 9.32 -11.42
CA GLU A 70 -3.67 10.38 -11.31
C GLU A 70 -3.64 10.98 -9.90
N TRP A 71 -4.82 11.28 -9.34
CA TRP A 71 -4.94 11.77 -7.96
C TRP A 71 -4.40 10.76 -6.95
N PHE A 72 -4.76 9.49 -7.13
CA PHE A 72 -4.26 8.42 -6.28
C PHE A 72 -2.73 8.32 -6.32
N ALA A 73 -2.13 8.33 -7.50
CA ALA A 73 -0.68 8.27 -7.67
C ALA A 73 0.01 9.49 -7.04
N GLU A 74 -0.51 10.71 -7.23
CA GLU A 74 0.00 11.93 -6.59
C GLU A 74 -0.04 11.86 -5.07
N PHE A 75 -1.10 11.29 -4.50
CA PHE A 75 -1.19 11.09 -3.05
C PHE A 75 -0.14 10.09 -2.57
N MET A 76 -0.06 8.93 -3.21
CA MET A 76 0.87 7.85 -2.83
C MET A 76 2.33 8.31 -2.91
N LEU A 77 2.68 9.12 -3.91
CA LEU A 77 4.01 9.70 -4.04
C LEU A 77 4.36 10.62 -2.86
N ARG A 78 3.41 11.40 -2.31
CA ARG A 78 3.62 12.22 -1.10
C ARG A 78 3.88 11.38 0.15
N GLN A 79 3.43 10.13 0.14
CA GLN A 79 3.71 9.15 1.19
C GLN A 79 5.01 8.38 0.94
N ASN A 80 5.83 8.81 -0.02
CA ASN A 80 7.05 8.13 -0.48
C ASN A 80 6.79 6.71 -1.02
N VAL A 81 5.61 6.45 -1.56
CA VAL A 81 5.30 5.20 -2.26
C VAL A 81 5.68 5.35 -3.74
N SER A 82 6.45 4.40 -4.27
CA SER A 82 6.87 4.40 -5.68
C SER A 82 5.69 4.27 -6.65
N ASP A 83 5.83 4.81 -7.87
CA ASP A 83 4.79 4.72 -8.92
C ASP A 83 4.38 3.28 -9.22
N ALA A 84 5.33 2.33 -9.25
CA ALA A 84 5.03 0.92 -9.51
C ALA A 84 4.11 0.34 -8.43
N LEU A 85 4.42 0.65 -7.16
CA LEU A 85 3.63 0.20 -6.02
C LEU A 85 2.27 0.91 -5.96
N ALA A 86 2.22 2.22 -6.23
CA ALA A 86 0.96 2.97 -6.31
C ALA A 86 0.03 2.41 -7.39
N ASN A 87 0.56 2.07 -8.56
CA ASN A 87 -0.21 1.43 -9.63
C ASN A 87 -0.73 0.05 -9.23
N HIS A 88 0.06 -0.72 -8.45
CA HIS A 88 -0.36 -2.00 -7.91
C HIS A 88 -1.50 -1.86 -6.90
N PHE A 89 -1.41 -0.89 -5.97
CA PHE A 89 -2.51 -0.59 -5.05
C PHE A 89 -3.78 -0.20 -5.79
N PHE A 90 -3.67 0.75 -6.72
CA PHE A 90 -4.81 1.19 -7.50
C PHE A 90 -5.50 0.00 -8.19
N ALA A 91 -4.73 -0.89 -8.84
CA ALA A 91 -5.28 -2.05 -9.52
C ALA A 91 -5.87 -3.13 -8.58
N ASN A 92 -5.47 -3.17 -7.30
CA ASN A 92 -6.08 -4.06 -6.31
C ASN A 92 -7.32 -3.44 -5.66
N PHE A 93 -7.42 -2.11 -5.65
CA PHE A 93 -8.58 -1.40 -5.12
C PHE A 93 -9.70 -1.23 -6.17
N ASP A 94 -9.34 -1.11 -7.45
CA ASP A 94 -10.27 -1.04 -8.59
C ASP A 94 -10.80 -2.45 -8.90
N LEU A 95 -11.88 -2.86 -8.20
CA LEU A 95 -12.39 -4.22 -8.19
C LEU A 95 -13.20 -4.56 -9.45
N ASP A 96 -13.93 -3.57 -9.97
CA ASP A 96 -14.73 -3.73 -11.19
C ASP A 96 -13.98 -3.37 -12.49
N LYS A 97 -12.78 -2.77 -12.35
CA LYS A 97 -11.82 -2.47 -13.43
C LYS A 97 -12.29 -1.35 -14.34
N ASP A 98 -13.09 -0.42 -13.82
CA ASP A 98 -13.55 0.76 -14.56
C ASP A 98 -12.50 1.89 -14.62
N ARG A 99 -11.38 1.71 -13.90
CA ARG A 99 -10.20 2.59 -13.82
C ARG A 99 -10.39 3.82 -12.95
N ASP A 100 -11.43 3.85 -12.14
CA ASP A 100 -11.61 4.77 -11.04
C ASP A 100 -11.77 3.97 -9.72
N LEU A 101 -11.72 4.64 -8.57
CA LEU A 101 -12.08 4.02 -7.30
C LEU A 101 -13.33 4.68 -6.75
N ASP A 102 -14.44 3.96 -6.68
CA ASP A 102 -15.75 4.51 -6.34
C ASP A 102 -16.40 3.85 -5.10
N ASP A 103 -17.64 4.23 -4.78
CA ASP A 103 -18.34 3.67 -3.61
C ASP A 103 -18.43 2.14 -3.66
N LEU A 104 -18.52 1.51 -4.85
CA LEU A 104 -18.59 0.06 -4.99
C LEU A 104 -17.28 -0.60 -4.56
N ASP A 105 -16.15 -0.05 -5.01
CA ASP A 105 -14.83 -0.54 -4.64
C ASP A 105 -14.59 -0.46 -3.14
N PHE A 106 -14.82 0.72 -2.55
CA PHE A 106 -14.54 0.93 -1.13
C PHE A 106 -15.48 0.12 -0.24
N ASN A 107 -16.76 0.03 -0.56
CA ASN A 107 -17.70 -0.82 0.18
C ASN A 107 -17.24 -2.29 0.19
N ALA A 108 -16.79 -2.78 -0.96
CA ALA A 108 -16.29 -4.14 -1.07
C ALA A 108 -14.97 -4.31 -0.30
N ILE A 109 -14.02 -3.37 -0.38
CA ILE A 109 -12.76 -3.41 0.39
C ILE A 109 -13.03 -3.43 1.90
N CYS A 110 -13.89 -2.53 2.41
CA CYS A 110 -14.25 -2.50 3.83
C CYS A 110 -14.88 -3.84 4.27
N THR A 111 -15.70 -4.44 3.41
CA THR A 111 -16.29 -5.76 3.67
C THR A 111 -15.24 -6.87 3.63
N PHE A 112 -14.28 -6.83 2.71
CA PHE A 112 -13.21 -7.83 2.61
C PHE A 112 -12.22 -7.78 3.78
N MET A 113 -11.95 -6.60 4.33
CA MET A 113 -11.08 -6.44 5.50
C MET A 113 -11.65 -7.13 6.74
N ASN A 114 -12.98 -7.04 6.94
CA ASN A 114 -13.74 -7.70 8.01
C ASN A 114 -13.79 -9.23 7.79
N LYS A 115 -12.67 -9.89 8.09
CA LYS A 115 -12.43 -11.30 7.79
C LYS A 115 -13.30 -12.22 8.64
N ASN A 116 -13.52 -11.84 9.89
CA ASN A 116 -14.28 -12.63 10.86
C ASN A 116 -15.81 -12.40 10.74
N SER A 117 -16.24 -11.45 9.90
CA SER A 117 -17.64 -11.08 9.65
C SER A 117 -18.38 -10.55 10.89
N ASP A 118 -17.69 -9.92 11.84
CA ASP A 118 -18.29 -9.33 13.05
C ASP A 118 -18.77 -7.88 12.87
N ALA A 119 -18.65 -7.37 11.65
CA ALA A 119 -19.01 -6.00 11.23
C ALA A 119 -18.04 -4.92 11.74
N GLN A 120 -16.85 -5.32 12.19
CA GLN A 120 -15.77 -4.45 12.64
C GLN A 120 -14.51 -4.76 11.83
N VAL A 121 -13.68 -3.74 11.62
CA VAL A 121 -12.33 -3.94 11.08
C VAL A 121 -11.34 -3.52 12.14
N THR A 122 -10.70 -4.50 12.76
CA THR A 122 -9.63 -4.24 13.74
C THR A 122 -8.37 -3.70 13.06
N ARG A 123 -7.49 -3.06 13.83
CA ARG A 123 -6.15 -2.65 13.35
C ARG A 123 -5.38 -3.81 12.72
N GLU A 124 -5.43 -4.99 13.34
CA GLU A 124 -4.77 -6.18 12.82
C GLU A 124 -5.33 -6.59 11.44
N GLU A 125 -6.65 -6.56 11.26
CA GLU A 125 -7.29 -6.89 9.99
C GLU A 125 -6.95 -5.90 8.88
N PHE A 126 -6.93 -4.61 9.22
CA PHE A 126 -6.56 -3.53 8.30
C PHE A 126 -5.11 -3.66 7.83
N ILE A 127 -4.17 -3.84 8.76
CA ILE A 127 -2.74 -4.00 8.45
C ILE A 127 -2.51 -5.28 7.64
N ARG A 128 -3.12 -6.40 8.05
CA ARG A 128 -3.05 -7.67 7.31
C ARG A 128 -3.49 -7.51 5.86
N TYR A 129 -4.56 -6.75 5.62
CA TYR A 129 -5.03 -6.50 4.26
C TYR A 129 -3.99 -5.72 3.43
N GLY A 130 -3.36 -4.70 4.00
CA GLY A 130 -2.24 -3.99 3.38
C GLY A 130 -1.06 -4.91 3.03
N ASP A 131 -0.67 -5.77 3.97
CA ASP A 131 0.40 -6.76 3.76
C ASP A 131 0.05 -7.78 2.66
N GLU A 132 -1.21 -8.21 2.56
CA GLU A 132 -1.65 -9.11 1.49
C GLU A 132 -1.52 -8.48 0.11
N ILE A 133 -1.80 -7.19 -0.03
CA ILE A 133 -1.60 -6.48 -1.30
C ILE A 133 -0.12 -6.33 -1.63
N LEU A 134 0.72 -6.02 -0.64
CA LEU A 134 2.18 -5.97 -0.83
C LEU A 134 2.76 -7.29 -1.28
N ASN A 135 2.36 -8.40 -0.66
CA ASN A 135 2.91 -9.70 -1.00
C ASN A 135 2.63 -10.05 -2.46
N ARG A 136 1.43 -9.72 -2.96
CA ARG A 136 1.07 -9.88 -4.40
C ARG A 136 1.88 -8.99 -5.34
N PHE A 137 2.54 -7.94 -4.85
CA PHE A 137 3.44 -7.09 -5.66
C PHE A 137 4.81 -7.75 -5.86
N GLN A 138 5.21 -8.62 -4.93
CA GLN A 138 6.53 -9.26 -4.92
C GLN A 138 6.58 -10.59 -5.68
N GLU A 139 5.41 -11.15 -6.04
CA GLU A 139 5.22 -12.36 -6.86
C GLU A 139 5.41 -12.07 -8.37
#